data_AF-A0A2V8T225-F1
#
_entry.id   AF-A0A2V8T225-F1
#
_cell.length_a   1.000
_cell.length_b   1.000
_cell.length_c   1.000
_cell.angle_alpha   90.00
_cell.angle_beta   90.00
_cell.angle_gamma   90.00
#
_symmetry.space_group_name_H-M   'P 1'
#
loop_
_entity.id
_entity.type
_entity.pdbx_description
1 polymer ?
#
loop_
_entity_poly.entity_id
_entity_poly.type
_entity_poly.pdbx_seq_one_letter_code
_entity_poly.pdbx_strand_id
1 'polypeptide(L)'
;MSSYLAEITDRSEGLTTVRLSFGDPAQNDTIVRDAIQAIAALELEGGRGIKLNGPCSVPAAIAIGHAVAHLFGFVAVFDPKLHKFVVCVSHDPLVHPGDLIS
;
A
#
# COMPACT_ATOMS: atom_id res chain seq x y z
N MET A 1 -4.32 20.62 6.81
CA MET A 1 -4.74 19.65 5.78
C MET A 1 -3.59 18.66 5.61
N SER A 2 -3.85 17.41 5.23
CA SER A 2 -2.84 16.32 5.23
C SER A 2 -2.06 16.31 3.92
N SER A 3 -0.75 16.00 3.97
CA SER A 3 0.08 15.83 2.76
C SER A 3 -0.11 14.47 2.08
N TYR A 4 -0.83 13.55 2.72
CA TYR A 4 -1.08 12.21 2.20
C TYR A 4 -2.49 11.72 2.53
N LEU A 5 -3.06 10.96 1.60
CA LEU A 5 -4.40 10.37 1.71
C LEU A 5 -4.34 8.90 1.32
N ALA A 6 -5.11 8.08 2.03
CA ALA A 6 -5.31 6.67 1.73
C ALA A 6 -6.81 6.35 1.83
N GLU A 7 -7.32 5.54 0.91
CA GLU A 7 -8.74 5.16 0.87
C GLU A 7 -8.89 3.72 0.42
N ILE A 8 -9.73 2.96 1.13
CA ILE A 8 -10.08 1.61 0.70
C ILE A 8 -11.06 1.71 -0.47
N THR A 9 -10.67 1.17 -1.63
CA THR A 9 -11.51 1.20 -2.84
C THR A 9 -12.18 -0.14 -3.13
N ASP A 10 -11.65 -1.23 -2.58
CA ASP A 10 -12.23 -2.57 -2.74
C ASP A 10 -11.82 -3.51 -1.60
N ARG A 11 -12.71 -4.44 -1.25
CA ARG A 11 -12.45 -5.58 -0.37
C ARG A 11 -13.13 -6.81 -0.95
N SER A 12 -12.35 -7.73 -1.53
CA SER A 12 -12.87 -8.92 -2.21
C SER A 12 -11.91 -10.11 -2.04
N GLU A 13 -12.44 -11.31 -1.79
CA GLU A 13 -11.67 -12.57 -1.72
C GLU A 13 -10.42 -12.54 -0.81
N GLY A 14 -10.50 -11.83 0.33
CA GLY A 14 -9.38 -11.68 1.26
C GLY A 14 -8.29 -10.70 0.78
N LEU A 15 -8.53 -10.01 -0.34
CA LEU A 15 -7.71 -8.92 -0.84
C LEU A 15 -8.33 -7.57 -0.48
N THR A 16 -7.50 -6.63 -0.06
CA THR A 16 -7.90 -5.23 0.15
C THR A 16 -7.16 -4.34 -0.84
N THR A 17 -7.87 -3.46 -1.55
CA THR A 17 -7.26 -2.46 -2.43
C THR A 17 -7.33 -1.08 -1.79
N VAL A 18 -6.18 -0.43 -1.66
CA VAL A 18 -6.04 0.91 -1.10
C VAL A 18 -5.53 1.85 -2.18
N ARG A 19 -6.30 2.91 -2.44
CA ARG A 19 -5.85 4.04 -3.26
C ARG A 19 -5.00 4.97 -2.41
N LEU A 20 -3.84 5.33 -2.94
CA LEU A 20 -2.88 6.26 -2.34
C LEU A 20 -2.87 7.56 -3.15
N SER A 21 -2.73 8.71 -2.49
CA SER A 21 -2.58 9.99 -3.19
C SER A 21 -1.90 11.04 -2.33
N PHE A 22 -1.17 11.95 -2.97
CA PHE A 22 -0.67 13.16 -2.32
C PHE A 22 -1.80 14.15 -2.08
N GLY A 23 -1.74 14.82 -0.92
CA GLY A 23 -2.58 15.98 -0.59
C GLY A 23 -1.78 17.26 -0.78
N ASP A 24 -1.65 18.04 0.29
CA ASP A 24 -0.91 19.30 0.24
C ASP A 24 0.60 19.10 -0.01
N PRO A 25 1.27 20.03 -0.72
CA PRO A 25 2.72 19.99 -0.90
C PRO A 25 3.46 19.96 0.43
N ALA A 26 4.34 18.97 0.60
CA ALA A 26 5.17 18.82 1.80
C ALA A 26 6.49 18.12 1.50
N GLN A 27 7.40 18.13 2.48
CA GLN A 27 8.67 17.40 2.43
C GLN A 27 8.47 15.95 2.90
N ASN A 28 9.39 15.06 2.50
CA ASN A 28 9.24 13.62 2.75
C ASN A 28 9.19 13.23 4.23
N ASP A 29 9.80 14.00 5.13
CA ASP A 29 9.71 13.79 6.57
C ASP A 29 8.27 13.98 7.09
N THR A 30 7.51 14.90 6.49
CA THR A 30 6.09 15.13 6.77
C THR A 30 5.22 14.09 6.05
N ILE A 31 5.46 13.87 4.74
CA ILE A 31 4.71 12.89 3.93
C ILE A 31 4.75 11.50 4.56
N VAL A 32 5.91 11.05 5.06
CA VAL A 32 6.03 9.72 5.68
C VAL A 32 5.16 9.61 6.94
N ARG A 33 5.12 10.64 7.79
CA ARG A 33 4.30 10.65 9.00
C ARG A 33 2.81 10.63 8.65
N ASP A 34 2.42 11.49 7.72
CA ASP A 34 1.03 11.59 7.26
C ASP A 34 0.58 10.30 6.56
N ALA A 35 1.46 9.66 5.79
CA ALA A 35 1.17 8.39 5.14
C ALA A 35 0.93 7.25 6.14
N ILE A 36 1.77 7.13 7.17
CA ILE A 36 1.57 6.14 8.24
C ILE A 36 0.24 6.42 8.96
N GLN A 37 -0.05 7.68 9.27
CA GLN A 37 -1.30 8.06 9.93
C GLN A 37 -2.52 7.76 9.07
N ALA A 38 -2.45 8.04 7.76
CA ALA A 38 -3.53 7.74 6.81
C ALA A 38 -3.81 6.24 6.72
N ILE A 39 -2.76 5.40 6.67
CA ILE A 39 -2.90 3.94 6.68
C ILE A 39 -3.47 3.43 8.01
N ALA A 40 -2.99 3.95 9.14
CA ALA A 40 -3.48 3.54 10.46
C ALA A 40 -4.97 3.87 10.64
N ALA A 41 -5.43 5.02 10.12
CA ALA A 41 -6.83 5.44 10.16
C ALA A 41 -7.78 4.56 9.34
N LEU A 42 -7.26 3.69 8.46
CA LEU A 42 -8.08 2.73 7.71
C LEU A 42 -8.49 1.50 8.56
N GLU A 43 -7.91 1.32 9.74
CA GLU A 43 -8.21 0.21 10.67
C GLU A 43 -8.25 -1.15 9.94
N LEU A 44 -7.19 -1.43 9.16
CA LEU A 44 -7.10 -2.63 8.33
C LEU A 44 -7.07 -3.88 9.21
N GLU A 45 -8.00 -4.80 8.96
CA GLU A 45 -8.13 -6.07 9.71
C GLU A 45 -7.07 -7.12 9.31
N GLY A 46 -6.28 -6.84 8.26
CA GLY A 46 -5.41 -7.81 7.61
C GLY A 46 -6.13 -8.68 6.59
N GLY A 47 -5.45 -9.71 6.08
CA GLY A 47 -6.03 -10.61 5.08
C GLY A 47 -4.99 -11.35 4.25
N ARG A 48 -5.45 -11.98 3.17
CA ARG A 48 -4.59 -12.73 2.24
C ARG A 48 -3.56 -11.81 1.60
N GLY A 49 -3.96 -10.61 1.17
CA GLY A 49 -3.05 -9.65 0.57
C GLY A 49 -3.62 -8.24 0.46
N ILE A 50 -2.74 -7.28 0.24
CA ILE A 50 -3.11 -5.87 0.03
C ILE A 50 -2.54 -5.36 -1.29
N LYS A 51 -3.37 -4.62 -2.03
CA LYS A 51 -3.05 -3.96 -3.30
C LYS A 51 -2.98 -2.45 -3.09
N LEU A 52 -1.80 -1.87 -3.27
CA LEU A 52 -1.56 -0.43 -3.15
C LEU A 52 -1.56 0.21 -4.53
N ASN A 53 -2.41 1.21 -4.75
CA ASN A 53 -2.57 1.85 -6.05
C ASN A 53 -2.50 3.37 -5.93
N GLY A 54 -1.49 3.99 -6.52
CA GLY A 54 -1.40 5.44 -6.62
C GLY A 54 0.03 5.98 -6.44
N PRO A 55 0.21 7.30 -6.61
CA PRO A 55 1.51 7.93 -6.48
C PRO A 55 2.03 7.87 -5.05
N CYS A 56 3.33 7.64 -4.94
CA CYS A 56 4.01 7.43 -3.67
C CYS A 56 5.48 7.82 -3.82
N SER A 57 6.06 8.50 -2.84
CA SER A 57 7.51 8.72 -2.79
C SER A 57 8.21 7.45 -2.31
N VAL A 58 9.50 7.28 -2.62
CA VAL A 58 10.25 6.09 -2.17
C VAL A 58 10.22 5.93 -0.64
N PRO A 59 10.47 6.97 0.19
CA PRO A 59 10.39 6.84 1.65
C PRO A 59 8.99 6.47 2.15
N ALA A 60 7.94 7.06 1.57
CA ALA A 60 6.56 6.72 1.92
C ALA A 60 6.23 5.27 1.56
N ALA A 61 6.74 4.76 0.43
CA ALA A 61 6.49 3.39 -0.02
C ALA A 61 7.04 2.38 0.98
N ILE A 62 8.26 2.61 1.48
CA ILE A 62 8.91 1.77 2.49
C ILE A 62 8.12 1.81 3.80
N ALA A 63 7.71 3.00 4.24
CA ALA A 63 6.96 3.17 5.49
C ALA A 63 5.57 2.50 5.44
N ILE A 64 4.81 2.74 4.36
CA ILE A 64 3.50 2.12 4.12
C ILE A 64 3.66 0.61 4.02
N GLY A 65 4.62 0.14 3.21
CA GLY A 65 4.91 -1.28 3.03
C GLY A 65 5.20 -1.99 4.35
N HIS A 66 6.07 -1.41 5.19
CA HIS A 66 6.34 -1.94 6.53
C HIS A 66 5.09 -2.00 7.41
N ALA A 67 4.29 -0.92 7.43
CA ALA A 67 3.08 -0.83 8.26
C ALA A 67 2.04 -1.93 7.93
N VAL A 68 1.87 -2.24 6.64
CA VAL A 68 0.85 -3.23 6.20
C VAL A 68 1.39 -4.66 6.09
N ALA A 69 2.71 -4.85 5.91
CA ALA A 69 3.31 -6.18 5.74
C ALA A 69 3.11 -7.12 6.94
N HIS A 70 2.92 -6.58 8.14
CA HIS A 70 2.63 -7.40 9.33
C HIS A 70 1.17 -7.85 9.42
N LEU A 71 0.26 -7.27 8.64
CA LEU A 71 -1.17 -7.56 8.65
C LEU A 71 -1.62 -8.47 7.49
N PHE A 72 -0.87 -8.47 6.39
CA PHE A 72 -1.25 -9.17 5.16
C PHE A 72 -0.21 -10.22 4.76
N GLY A 73 -0.69 -11.31 4.16
CA GLY A 73 0.17 -12.36 3.61
C GLY A 73 1.16 -11.83 2.56
N PHE A 74 0.74 -10.86 1.74
CA PHE A 74 1.61 -10.14 0.82
C PHE A 74 1.16 -8.69 0.59
N VAL A 75 2.09 -7.87 0.10
CA VAL A 75 1.87 -6.47 -0.32
C VAL A 75 2.24 -6.35 -1.79
N ALA A 76 1.30 -5.89 -2.60
CA ALA A 76 1.52 -5.65 -4.03
C ALA A 76 1.24 -4.19 -4.40
N VAL A 77 2.02 -3.64 -5.33
CA VAL A 77 1.93 -2.24 -5.77
C VAL A 77 1.62 -2.19 -7.26
N PHE A 78 0.68 -1.33 -7.66
CA PHE A 78 0.32 -1.15 -9.07
C PHE A 78 1.50 -0.54 -9.84
N ASP A 79 1.94 -1.21 -10.91
CA ASP A 79 2.90 -0.68 -11.87
C ASP A 79 2.16 -0.19 -13.13
N PRO A 80 2.21 1.12 -13.45
CA PRO A 80 1.47 1.68 -14.58
C PRO A 80 2.03 1.28 -15.95
N LYS A 81 3.28 0.80 -16.05
CA LYS A 81 3.86 0.31 -17.32
C LYS A 81 3.41 -1.11 -17.61
N LEU A 82 3.28 -1.94 -16.57
CA LEU A 82 2.80 -3.32 -16.69
C LEU A 82 1.27 -3.43 -16.67
N HIS A 83 0.57 -2.39 -16.20
CA HIS A 83 -0.86 -2.40 -15.93
C HIS A 83 -1.28 -3.55 -15.00
N LYS A 84 -0.42 -3.89 -14.03
CA LYS A 84 -0.60 -5.00 -13.09
C LYS A 84 -0.05 -4.63 -11.71
N PHE A 85 -0.48 -5.36 -10.69
CA PHE A 85 0.13 -5.28 -9.36
C PHE A 85 1.35 -6.20 -9.28
N VAL A 86 2.47 -5.67 -8.81
CA VAL A 86 3.71 -6.43 -8.56
C VAL A 86 3.82 -6.67 -7.06
N VAL A 87 3.99 -7.93 -6.65
CA VAL A 87 4.25 -8.25 -5.24
C VAL A 87 5.62 -7.72 -4.84
N CYS A 88 5.67 -6.90 -3.77
CA CYS A 88 6.90 -6.29 -3.27
C CYS A 88 7.36 -6.89 -1.93
N VAL A 89 6.41 -7.40 -1.12
CA VAL A 89 6.67 -8.04 0.17
C VAL A 89 5.77 -9.26 0.29
N SER A 90 6.27 -10.38 0.81
CA SER A 90 5.45 -11.55 1.07
C SER A 90 5.93 -12.34 2.28
N HIS A 91 4.98 -12.77 3.10
CA HIS A 91 5.10 -13.81 4.13
C HIS A 91 4.35 -15.09 3.72
N ASP A 92 3.66 -15.08 2.57
CA ASP A 92 2.95 -16.23 2.01
C ASP A 92 3.96 -17.11 1.23
N PRO A 93 4.14 -18.40 1.57
CA PRO A 93 5.08 -19.28 0.87
C PRO A 93 4.68 -19.58 -0.58
N LEU A 94 3.45 -19.28 -0.99
CA LEU A 94 2.92 -19.52 -2.33
C LEU A 94 2.89 -18.25 -3.20
N VAL A 95 3.25 -17.09 -2.65
CA VAL A 95 3.29 -15.81 -3.37
C VAL A 95 4.66 -15.18 -3.16
N HIS A 96 5.37 -14.87 -4.22
CA HIS A 96 6.75 -14.40 -4.15
C HIS A 96 6.89 -12.94 -4.60
N PRO A 97 7.82 -12.16 -4.03
CA PRO A 97 8.17 -10.86 -4.58
C PRO A 97 8.53 -10.96 -6.07
N GLY A 98 7.92 -10.09 -6.89
CA GLY A 98 8.00 -10.13 -8.35
C GLY A 98 6.81 -10.80 -9.04
N ASP A 99 5.97 -11.54 -8.32
CA ASP A 99 4.75 -12.09 -8.89
C ASP A 99 3.77 -10.99 -9.32
N LEU A 100 2.99 -11.28 -10.37
CA LEU A 100 2.02 -10.36 -10.94
C LEU A 100 0.60 -10.77 -10.56
N ILE A 101 -0.18 -9.82 -10.03
CA ILE A 101 -1.55 -10.04 -9.56
C ILE A 101 -2.53 -9.11 -10.28
N SER A 102 -3.72 -9.62 -10.59
CA SER A 102 -4.87 -8.87 -11.10
C SER A 102 -5.74 -8.26 -10.00
#